data_AF-A0A1E3H7Y0-F1
#
_entry.id   AF-A0A1E3H7Y0-F1
#
_cell.length_a   1.000
_cell.length_b   1.000
_cell.length_c   1.000
_cell.angle_alpha   90.00
_cell.angle_beta   90.00
_cell.angle_gamma   90.00
#
_symmetry.space_group_name_H-M   'P 1'
#
loop_
_entity.id
_entity.type
_entity.pdbx_description
1 polymer ?
#
loop_
_entity_poly.entity_id
_entity_poly.type
_entity_poly.pdbx_seq_one_letter_code
_entity_poly.pdbx_strand_id
1 'polypeptide(L)'
;MRIAGRPELCRVVVAVDPPATSTARSDACGIIAAGLDADGTAFVLADASIRGVRPEVWAGRAIDLYRAEAADALVVEVNQGGDMVSAVIRQVDPEIPVRPVRATRGKWVRAEPVAALYAQGRVRHAGIFPDLEDEMADFGPGGLSGGRSPDRLDALVWALTALMLGGEGPRVRKLG
;
A
#
# COMPACT_ATOMS: atom_id res chain seq x y z
N MET A 1 11.23 -7.90 -11.06
CA MET A 1 11.53 -9.33 -11.34
C MET A 1 10.53 -10.19 -10.58
N ARG A 2 9.85 -11.12 -11.26
CA ARG A 2 8.81 -11.99 -10.67
C ARG A 2 9.44 -13.19 -9.97
N ILE A 3 8.77 -13.75 -8.97
CA ILE A 3 9.17 -15.00 -8.31
C ILE A 3 8.02 -16.01 -8.25
N ALA A 4 8.34 -17.30 -8.20
CA ALA A 4 7.37 -18.38 -7.98
C ALA A 4 7.38 -18.77 -6.49
N GLY A 5 6.20 -18.88 -5.86
CA GLY A 5 6.05 -19.20 -4.43
C GLY A 5 6.08 -17.98 -3.50
N ARG A 6 5.58 -18.13 -2.27
CA ARG A 6 5.55 -17.07 -1.26
C ARG A 6 6.83 -17.16 -0.42
N PRO A 7 7.70 -16.13 -0.42
CA PRO A 7 8.93 -16.15 0.37
C PRO A 7 8.60 -16.12 1.86
N GLU A 8 9.55 -16.51 2.70
CA GLU A 8 9.43 -16.26 4.14
C GLU A 8 9.59 -14.77 4.41
N LEU A 9 8.56 -14.17 4.99
CA LEU A 9 8.48 -12.73 5.22
C LEU A 9 8.65 -12.45 6.71
N CYS A 10 9.57 -11.54 7.05
CA CYS A 10 9.78 -11.10 8.42
C CYS A 10 8.80 -9.99 8.83
N ARG A 11 8.25 -9.25 7.85
CA ARG A 11 7.28 -8.18 8.08
C ARG A 11 6.33 -8.06 6.90
N VAL A 12 5.06 -7.81 7.16
CA VAL A 12 4.02 -7.60 6.15
C VAL A 12 3.18 -6.39 6.53
N VAL A 13 2.86 -5.54 5.55
CA VAL A 13 1.94 -4.42 5.74
C VAL A 13 0.91 -4.40 4.62
N VAL A 14 -0.26 -3.85 4.92
CA VAL A 14 -1.23 -3.45 3.90
C VAL A 14 -1.31 -1.93 3.91
N ALA A 15 -1.04 -1.30 2.78
CA ALA A 15 -1.15 0.14 2.62
C ALA A 15 -2.47 0.51 1.96
N VAL A 16 -3.08 1.60 2.44
CA VAL A 16 -4.36 2.12 1.97
C VAL A 16 -4.19 3.59 1.59
N ASP A 17 -4.48 3.90 0.32
CA ASP A 17 -4.66 5.26 -0.19
C ASP A 17 -6.16 5.48 -0.50
N PRO A 18 -6.93 6.09 0.41
CA PRO A 18 -8.36 6.28 0.22
C PRO A 18 -8.63 7.47 -0.73
N PRO A 19 -9.75 7.44 -1.48
CA PRO A 19 -10.10 8.55 -2.35
C PRO A 19 -10.42 9.82 -1.54
N ALA A 20 -10.10 10.98 -2.12
CA ALA A 20 -10.39 12.32 -1.57
C ALA A 20 -11.89 12.58 -1.30
N THR A 21 -12.76 11.87 -2.02
CA THR A 21 -14.21 12.05 -1.97
C THR A 21 -14.92 10.70 -1.93
N SER A 22 -16.12 10.67 -1.37
CA SER A 22 -16.95 9.46 -1.20
C SER A 22 -18.13 9.40 -2.18
N THR A 23 -17.86 9.63 -3.47
CA THR A 23 -18.88 9.59 -4.55
C THR A 23 -18.68 8.39 -5.47
N ALA A 24 -19.73 7.98 -6.20
CA ALA A 24 -19.63 6.88 -7.16
C ALA A 24 -18.67 7.16 -8.34
N ARG A 25 -18.30 8.43 -8.57
CA ARG A 25 -17.29 8.85 -9.56
C ARG A 25 -15.89 9.02 -8.96
N SER A 26 -15.74 8.77 -7.66
CA SER A 26 -14.48 8.96 -6.99
C SER A 26 -13.41 8.02 -7.54
N ASP A 27 -12.17 8.48 -7.41
CA ASP A 27 -10.97 7.72 -7.73
C ASP A 27 -10.93 6.40 -6.95
N ALA A 28 -10.01 5.51 -7.34
CA ALA A 28 -9.92 4.22 -6.66
C ALA A 28 -9.43 4.42 -5.21
N CYS A 29 -9.82 3.52 -4.33
CA CYS A 29 -9.07 3.29 -3.11
C CYS A 29 -7.94 2.32 -3.44
N GLY A 30 -6.69 2.79 -3.38
CA GLY A 30 -5.51 1.97 -3.50
C GLY A 30 -5.36 1.08 -2.27
N ILE A 31 -5.24 -0.23 -2.44
CA ILE A 31 -5.06 -1.20 -1.35
C ILE A 31 -4.00 -2.22 -1.78
N ILE A 32 -2.79 -2.11 -1.23
CA ILE A 32 -1.64 -2.95 -1.60
C ILE A 32 -1.10 -3.69 -0.38
N ALA A 33 -0.93 -5.00 -0.49
CA ALA A 33 -0.16 -5.78 0.47
C ALA A 33 1.29 -5.92 0.00
N ALA A 34 2.24 -5.68 0.90
CA ALA A 34 3.65 -5.93 0.64
C ALA A 34 4.33 -6.54 1.87
N GLY A 35 5.36 -7.34 1.63
CA GLY A 35 6.21 -7.93 2.67
C GLY A 35 7.69 -7.68 2.46
N LEU A 36 8.48 -7.86 3.52
CA LEU A 36 9.94 -7.79 3.52
C LEU A 36 10.49 -9.14 3.98
N ASP A 37 11.44 -9.71 3.22
CA ASP A 37 12.17 -10.90 3.65
C ASP A 37 13.35 -10.56 4.58
N ALA A 38 14.05 -11.59 5.06
CA ALA A 38 15.21 -11.43 5.92
C ALA A 38 16.43 -10.79 5.22
N ASP A 39 16.48 -10.86 3.89
CA ASP A 39 17.58 -10.34 3.06
C ASP A 39 17.38 -8.87 2.67
N GLY A 40 16.26 -8.26 3.09
CA GLY A 40 15.94 -6.86 2.80
C GLY A 40 15.40 -6.63 1.39
N THR A 41 14.82 -7.66 0.78
CA THR A 41 14.03 -7.58 -0.47
C THR A 41 12.56 -7.49 -0.14
N ALA A 42 11.87 -6.51 -0.74
CA ALA A 42 10.43 -6.38 -0.61
C ALA A 42 9.68 -7.10 -1.73
N PHE A 43 8.49 -7.62 -1.38
CA PHE A 43 7.59 -8.32 -2.27
C PHE A 43 6.22 -7.68 -2.26
N VAL A 44 5.70 -7.29 -3.42
CA VAL A 44 4.29 -6.94 -3.60
C VAL A 44 3.50 -8.23 -3.66
N LEU A 45 2.59 -8.42 -2.70
CA LEU A 45 1.88 -9.68 -2.46
C LEU A 45 0.50 -9.68 -3.09
N ALA A 46 -0.19 -8.54 -3.05
CA ALA A 46 -1.53 -8.40 -3.61
C ALA A 46 -1.86 -6.95 -3.95
N ASP A 47 -2.67 -6.78 -4.98
CA ASP A 47 -3.45 -5.57 -5.24
C ASP A 47 -4.94 -5.88 -5.00
N ALA A 48 -5.53 -5.25 -3.99
CA ALA A 48 -6.94 -5.36 -3.64
C ALA A 48 -7.70 -4.04 -3.89
N SER A 49 -7.14 -3.14 -4.69
CA SER A 49 -7.69 -1.81 -4.91
C SER A 49 -9.12 -1.88 -5.48
N ILE A 50 -9.97 -0.95 -5.05
CA ILE A 50 -11.41 -0.95 -5.37
C ILE A 50 -11.89 0.46 -5.67
N ARG A 51 -12.79 0.63 -6.66
CA ARG A 51 -13.29 1.95 -7.08
C ARG A 51 -14.80 2.08 -6.86
N GLY A 52 -15.26 3.31 -6.61
CA GLY A 52 -16.68 3.65 -6.65
C GLY A 52 -17.48 3.04 -5.50
N VAL A 53 -16.83 2.77 -4.37
CA VAL A 53 -17.43 2.16 -3.19
C VAL A 53 -17.45 3.12 -2.01
N ARG A 54 -18.37 2.87 -1.07
CA ARG A 54 -18.47 3.64 0.19
C ARG A 54 -17.28 3.36 1.11
N PRO A 55 -16.98 4.26 2.06
CA PRO A 55 -15.84 4.11 2.96
C PRO A 55 -15.75 2.77 3.69
N GLU A 56 -16.88 2.28 4.17
CA GLU A 56 -16.95 1.04 4.96
C GLU A 56 -16.59 -0.19 4.11
N VAL A 57 -16.82 -0.11 2.79
CA VAL A 57 -16.56 -1.21 1.85
C VAL A 57 -15.07 -1.34 1.56
N TRP A 58 -14.38 -0.23 1.28
CA TRP A 58 -12.93 -0.31 1.08
C TRP A 58 -12.21 -0.61 2.40
N ALA A 59 -12.72 -0.14 3.53
CA ALA A 59 -12.16 -0.45 4.85
C ALA A 59 -12.27 -1.95 5.16
N GLY A 60 -13.44 -2.55 4.94
CA GLY A 60 -13.63 -4.00 5.05
C GLY A 60 -12.66 -4.78 4.16
N ARG A 61 -12.51 -4.38 2.89
CA ARG A 61 -11.56 -5.04 1.98
C ARG A 61 -10.10 -4.92 2.43
N ALA A 62 -9.69 -3.77 2.97
CA ALA A 62 -8.34 -3.60 3.52
C ALA A 62 -8.11 -4.51 4.75
N ILE A 63 -9.12 -4.67 5.60
CA ILE A 63 -9.08 -5.54 6.79
C ILE A 63 -9.05 -7.02 6.38
N ASP A 64 -9.85 -7.42 5.38
CA ASP A 64 -9.83 -8.76 4.83
C ASP A 64 -8.43 -9.11 4.28
N LEU A 65 -7.81 -8.18 3.53
CA LEU A 65 -6.47 -8.36 3.02
C LEU A 65 -5.43 -8.42 4.14
N TYR A 66 -5.55 -7.54 5.16
CA TYR A 66 -4.69 -7.56 6.34
C TYR A 66 -4.71 -8.94 7.02
N ARG A 67 -5.91 -9.53 7.20
CA ARG A 67 -6.09 -10.85 7.82
C ARG A 67 -5.56 -11.97 6.92
N ALA A 68 -5.88 -11.95 5.64
CA ALA A 68 -5.44 -12.96 4.67
C ALA A 68 -3.90 -13.01 4.55
N GLU A 69 -3.26 -11.86 4.62
CA GLU A 69 -1.81 -11.74 4.51
C GLU A 69 -1.09 -11.87 5.86
N ALA A 70 -1.82 -11.99 6.98
CA ALA A 70 -1.31 -11.96 8.34
C ALA A 70 -0.40 -10.73 8.59
N ALA A 71 -0.85 -9.57 8.12
CA ALA A 71 -0.08 -8.34 8.15
C ALA A 71 0.12 -7.80 9.57
N ASP A 72 1.21 -7.04 9.77
CA ASP A 72 1.56 -6.44 11.06
C ASP A 72 0.83 -5.13 11.31
N ALA A 73 0.50 -4.37 10.25
CA ALA A 73 -0.23 -3.11 10.34
C ALA A 73 -0.92 -2.71 9.04
N LEU A 74 -1.97 -1.89 9.16
CA LEU A 74 -2.49 -1.05 8.09
C LEU A 74 -1.73 0.28 8.05
N VAL A 75 -1.10 0.61 6.93
CA VAL A 75 -0.46 1.92 6.69
C VAL A 75 -1.43 2.78 5.89
N VAL A 76 -1.94 3.87 6.47
CA VAL A 76 -3.13 4.54 5.92
C VAL A 76 -2.86 6.01 5.68
N GLU A 77 -3.03 6.48 4.44
CA GLU A 77 -2.95 7.90 4.14
C GLU A 77 -4.13 8.68 4.74
N VAL A 78 -3.82 9.72 5.52
CA VAL A 78 -4.83 10.55 6.20
C VAL A 78 -5.03 11.94 5.57
N ASN A 79 -4.41 12.23 4.43
CA ASN A 79 -4.63 13.53 3.77
C ASN A 79 -6.06 13.67 3.23
N GLN A 80 -6.66 12.57 2.79
CA GLN A 80 -7.92 12.53 2.05
C GLN A 80 -9.16 12.35 2.94
N GLY A 81 -9.02 12.57 4.25
CA GLY A 81 -10.12 12.41 5.21
C GLY A 81 -9.72 12.59 6.67
N GLY A 82 -8.44 12.86 6.95
CA GLY A 82 -7.94 13.09 8.30
C GLY A 82 -8.24 11.91 9.22
N ASP A 83 -8.74 12.23 10.41
CA ASP A 83 -9.10 11.24 11.43
C ASP A 83 -10.26 10.34 10.99
N MET A 84 -11.07 10.76 10.00
CA MET A 84 -12.19 9.97 9.49
C MET A 84 -11.72 8.61 8.95
N VAL A 85 -10.60 8.59 8.22
CA VAL A 85 -10.11 7.34 7.60
C VAL A 85 -9.78 6.30 8.68
N SER A 86 -9.09 6.74 9.73
CA SER A 86 -8.78 5.89 10.88
C SER A 86 -10.03 5.51 11.67
N ALA A 87 -11.01 6.40 11.79
CA ALA A 87 -12.27 6.13 12.47
C ALA A 87 -13.11 5.08 11.75
N VAL A 88 -13.21 5.14 10.41
CA VAL A 88 -13.95 4.15 9.60
C VAL A 88 -13.34 2.77 9.78
N ILE A 89 -12.01 2.64 9.71
CA ILE A 89 -11.33 1.35 9.93
C ILE A 89 -11.64 0.82 11.34
N ARG A 90 -11.48 1.66 12.38
CA ARG A 90 -11.76 1.26 13.77
C ARG A 90 -13.22 0.93 14.04
N GLN A 91 -14.15 1.52 13.29
CA GLN A 91 -15.57 1.21 13.37
C GLN A 91 -15.87 -0.17 12.79
N VAL A 92 -15.18 -0.55 11.70
CA VAL A 92 -15.31 -1.89 11.11
C VAL A 92 -14.61 -2.93 12.00
N ASP A 93 -13.39 -2.62 12.45
CA ASP A 93 -12.61 -3.49 13.33
C ASP A 93 -11.65 -2.66 14.22
N PRO A 94 -11.91 -2.55 15.54
CA PRO A 94 -11.09 -1.76 16.44
C PRO A 94 -9.76 -2.43 16.82
N GLU A 95 -9.55 -3.72 16.53
CA GLU A 95 -8.34 -4.45 16.91
C GLU A 95 -7.19 -4.25 15.91
N ILE A 96 -7.48 -3.70 14.73
CA ILE A 96 -6.51 -3.56 13.65
C ILE A 96 -5.46 -2.48 13.97
N PRO A 97 -4.16 -2.81 13.96
CA PRO A 97 -3.10 -1.81 14.15
C PRO A 97 -3.03 -0.84 12.96
N VAL A 98 -3.56 0.36 13.13
CA VAL A 98 -3.51 1.44 12.12
C VAL A 98 -2.32 2.36 12.35
N ARG A 99 -1.50 2.54 11.32
CA ARG A 99 -0.37 3.48 11.23
C ARG A 99 -0.72 4.60 10.25
N PRO A 100 -1.16 5.77 10.72
CA PRO A 100 -1.48 6.88 9.85
C PRO A 100 -0.21 7.48 9.24
N VAL A 101 -0.24 7.76 7.94
CA VAL A 101 0.83 8.44 7.20
C VAL A 101 0.28 9.67 6.48
N ARG A 102 1.15 10.66 6.29
CA ARG A 102 0.79 11.93 5.68
C ARG A 102 1.77 12.25 4.55
N ALA A 103 1.27 12.43 3.33
CA ALA A 103 2.09 12.97 2.25
C ALA A 103 2.38 14.46 2.51
N THR A 104 3.66 14.83 2.52
CA THR A 104 4.12 16.22 2.60
C THR A 104 4.79 16.70 1.32
N ARG A 105 4.96 15.81 0.35
CA ARG A 105 5.56 16.05 -0.97
C ARG A 105 4.65 15.49 -2.05
N GLY A 106 4.75 16.05 -3.25
CA GLY A 106 3.99 15.57 -4.41
C GLY A 106 4.28 14.11 -4.75
N LYS A 107 3.34 13.46 -5.44
CA LYS A 107 3.36 12.02 -5.77
C LYS A 107 4.68 11.59 -6.42
N TRP A 108 5.14 12.35 -7.42
CA TRP A 108 6.40 12.06 -8.13
C TRP A 108 7.62 12.00 -7.20
N VAL A 109 7.78 13.01 -6.35
CA VAL A 109 8.93 13.10 -5.42
C VAL A 109 8.87 11.99 -4.36
N ARG A 110 7.67 11.56 -3.96
CA ARG A 110 7.52 10.42 -3.03
C ARG A 110 7.84 9.08 -3.68
N ALA A 111 7.54 8.92 -4.97
CA ALA A 111 7.77 7.68 -5.70
C ALA A 111 9.26 7.45 -6.07
N GLU A 112 10.05 8.52 -6.19
CA GLU A 112 11.45 8.46 -6.64
C GLU A 112 12.34 7.52 -5.81
N PRO A 113 12.34 7.56 -4.45
CA PRO A 113 13.09 6.59 -3.64
C PRO A 113 12.64 5.13 -3.85
N VAL A 114 11.36 4.91 -4.11
CA VAL A 114 10.80 3.58 -4.36
C VAL A 114 11.21 3.07 -5.75
N ALA A 115 11.21 3.94 -6.76
CA ALA A 115 11.72 3.62 -8.09
C ALA A 115 13.21 3.23 -8.05
N ALA A 116 14.01 3.89 -7.21
CA ALA A 116 15.41 3.51 -6.99
C ALA A 116 15.54 2.09 -6.39
N LEU A 117 14.67 1.69 -5.47
CA LEU A 117 14.65 0.32 -4.92
C LEU A 117 14.31 -0.73 -5.99
N TYR A 118 13.37 -0.42 -6.89
CA TYR A 118 13.07 -1.27 -8.05
C TYR A 118 14.29 -1.39 -8.98
N ALA A 119 14.95 -0.27 -9.31
CA ALA A 119 16.13 -0.25 -10.17
C ALA A 119 17.31 -1.07 -9.58
N GLN A 120 17.42 -1.11 -8.25
CA GLN A 120 18.40 -1.92 -7.52
C GLN A 120 18.00 -3.41 -7.41
N GLY A 121 16.84 -3.82 -7.94
CA GLY A 121 16.35 -5.19 -7.83
C GLY A 121 15.88 -5.60 -6.43
N ARG A 122 15.67 -4.63 -5.54
CA ARG A 122 15.28 -4.84 -4.13
C ARG A 122 13.76 -4.92 -3.92
N VAL A 123 12.99 -4.78 -5.00
CA VAL A 123 11.53 -4.97 -4.98
C VAL A 123 11.12 -5.95 -6.07
N ARG A 124 10.26 -6.89 -5.71
CA ARG A 124 9.74 -7.96 -6.59
C ARG A 124 8.23 -8.05 -6.46
N HIS A 125 7.57 -8.58 -7.50
CA HIS A 125 6.14 -8.87 -7.45
C HIS A 125 5.96 -10.38 -7.30
N ALA A 126 5.20 -10.81 -6.29
CA ALA A 126 4.88 -12.21 -6.02
C ALA A 126 3.59 -12.67 -6.75
N GLY A 127 3.21 -11.95 -7.81
CA GLY A 127 2.03 -12.18 -8.61
C GLY A 127 2.05 -11.33 -9.88
N ILE A 128 0.90 -11.30 -10.57
CA ILE A 128 0.65 -10.42 -11.71
C ILE A 128 -0.45 -9.46 -11.27
N PHE A 129 -0.17 -8.15 -11.34
CA PHE A 129 -1.08 -7.10 -10.89
C PHE A 129 -1.27 -6.09 -12.03
N PRO A 130 -2.02 -6.43 -13.09
CA PRO A 130 -2.02 -5.65 -14.34
C PRO A 130 -2.38 -4.18 -14.13
N ASP A 131 -3.44 -3.88 -13.39
CA ASP A 131 -3.85 -2.48 -13.14
C ASP A 131 -2.78 -1.68 -12.40
N LEU A 132 -2.08 -2.31 -11.44
CA LEU A 132 -0.97 -1.68 -10.73
C LEU A 132 0.25 -1.51 -11.65
N GLU A 133 0.60 -2.53 -12.42
CA GLU A 133 1.71 -2.51 -13.37
C GLU A 133 1.48 -1.43 -14.46
N ASP A 134 0.24 -1.26 -14.91
CA ASP A 134 -0.17 -0.22 -15.86
C ASP A 134 -0.02 1.18 -15.24
N GLU A 135 -0.48 1.41 -14.01
CA GLU A 135 -0.26 2.68 -13.30
C GLU A 135 1.23 2.97 -13.10
N MET A 136 2.03 1.95 -12.76
CA MET A 136 3.49 2.07 -12.63
C MET A 136 4.16 2.47 -13.95
N ALA A 137 3.71 1.91 -15.07
CA ALA A 137 4.29 2.17 -16.39
C ALA A 137 3.88 3.55 -16.94
N ASP A 138 2.67 4.02 -16.64
CA ASP A 138 2.12 5.29 -17.11
C ASP A 138 2.55 6.50 -16.25
N PHE A 139 3.01 6.28 -15.02
CA PHE A 139 3.30 7.37 -14.08
C PHE A 139 4.56 8.18 -14.44
N GLY A 140 4.37 9.48 -14.63
CA GLY A 140 5.44 10.45 -14.92
C GLY A 140 5.43 11.67 -13.99
N PRO A 141 6.31 12.67 -14.23
CA PRO A 141 6.37 13.91 -13.44
C PRO A 141 5.04 14.67 -13.37
N GLY A 142 4.18 14.52 -14.38
CA GLY A 142 2.85 15.11 -14.45
C GLY A 142 1.73 14.25 -13.85
N GLY A 143 2.03 13.10 -13.25
CA GLY A 143 1.04 12.08 -12.87
C GLY A 143 0.80 11.07 -13.99
N LEU A 144 -0.38 10.45 -13.98
CA LEU A 144 -0.82 9.54 -15.05
C LEU A 144 -1.17 10.32 -16.32
N SER A 145 -0.91 9.75 -17.49
CA SER A 145 -1.20 10.41 -18.78
C SER A 145 -2.69 10.70 -18.97
N GLY A 146 -3.56 9.89 -18.39
CA GLY A 146 -5.02 10.08 -18.39
C GLY A 146 -5.53 11.16 -17.42
N GLY A 147 -4.64 11.87 -16.70
CA GLY A 147 -5.01 12.91 -15.72
C GLY A 147 -5.67 12.40 -14.45
N ARG A 148 -5.66 11.08 -14.25
CA ARG A 148 -6.26 10.40 -13.10
C ARG A 148 -5.28 10.30 -11.94
N SER A 149 -5.81 10.06 -10.75
CA SER A 149 -5.00 9.74 -9.58
C SER A 149 -4.38 8.32 -9.71
N PRO A 150 -3.07 8.15 -9.44
CA PRO A 150 -2.39 6.85 -9.42
C PRO A 150 -2.55 6.14 -8.07
N ASP A 151 -3.80 5.85 -7.67
CA ASP A 151 -4.13 5.42 -6.31
C ASP A 151 -3.43 4.09 -5.92
N ARG A 152 -3.27 3.16 -6.86
CA ARG A 152 -2.60 1.86 -6.60
C ARG A 152 -1.12 2.06 -6.40
N LEU A 153 -0.51 2.86 -7.26
CA LEU A 153 0.90 3.22 -7.15
C LEU A 153 1.17 3.99 -5.86
N ASP A 154 0.30 4.91 -5.45
CA ASP A 154 0.46 5.65 -4.20
C ASP A 154 0.40 4.71 -2.99
N ALA A 155 -0.56 3.78 -2.95
CA ALA A 155 -0.61 2.73 -1.94
C ALA A 155 0.65 1.83 -1.96
N LEU A 156 1.15 1.44 -3.14
CA LEU A 156 2.40 0.70 -3.28
C LEU A 156 3.59 1.48 -2.70
N VAL A 157 3.70 2.77 -3.03
CA VAL A 157 4.75 3.66 -2.52
C VAL A 157 4.70 3.73 -1.00
N TRP A 158 3.51 3.83 -0.41
CA TRP A 158 3.35 3.79 1.05
C TRP A 158 3.78 2.46 1.67
N ALA A 159 3.39 1.34 1.07
CA ALA A 159 3.77 0.02 1.56
C ALA A 159 5.29 -0.16 1.58
N LEU A 160 5.95 0.16 0.47
CA LEU A 160 7.40 0.02 0.32
C LEU A 160 8.17 1.05 1.15
N THR A 161 7.66 2.27 1.27
CA THR A 161 8.24 3.30 2.16
C THR A 161 8.19 2.82 3.61
N ALA A 162 7.04 2.31 4.06
CA ALA A 162 6.92 1.80 5.41
C ALA A 162 7.93 0.66 5.66
N LEU A 163 8.04 -0.30 4.74
CA LEU A 163 8.90 -1.48 4.87
C LEU A 163 10.40 -1.16 4.78
N MET A 164 10.82 -0.29 3.86
CA MET A 164 12.22 -0.17 3.45
C MET A 164 12.87 1.18 3.75
N LEU A 165 12.07 2.22 3.98
CA LEU A 165 12.55 3.60 4.14
C LEU A 165 12.18 4.22 5.49
N GLY A 166 11.20 3.65 6.20
CA GLY A 166 10.84 4.00 7.56
C GLY A 166 11.85 3.42 8.56
N GLY A 167 12.36 4.24 9.47
CA GLY A 167 13.39 3.89 10.46
C GLY A 167 12.98 2.90 11.56
N GLU A 168 11.91 2.13 11.40
CA GLU A 168 11.60 1.03 12.32
C GLU A 168 12.35 -0.23 11.89
N GLY A 169 13.49 -0.48 12.54
CA GLY A 169 14.30 -1.68 12.35
C GLY A 169 13.54 -3.00 12.64
N PRO A 170 14.14 -4.15 12.32
CA PRO A 170 13.49 -5.45 12.39
C PRO A 170 12.89 -5.70 13.79
N ARG A 171 11.58 -5.97 13.86
CA ARG A 171 10.96 -6.49 15.07
C ARG A 171 11.22 -8.00 15.10
N VAL A 172 12.15 -8.42 15.96
CA VAL A 172 12.42 -9.84 16.19
C VAL A 172 11.17 -10.49 16.75
N ARG A 173 10.57 -11.38 15.95
CA ARG A 173 9.48 -12.25 16.38
C ARG A 173 10.08 -13.28 17.36
N LYS A 174 9.80 -13.16 18.66
CA LYS A 174 10.10 -14.26 19.60
C LYS A 174 9.12 -15.39 19.29
N LEU A 175 9.62 -16.45 18.67
CA LEU A 175 8.94 -17.75 18.65
C LEU A 175 8.99 -18.28 20.08
N GLY A 176 7.84 -18.29 20.74
CA GLY A 176 7.60 -19.03 21.99
C GLY A 176 7.04 -20.41 21.70
#